data_AF-A0A2T2QVU7-F1
#
_entry.id   AF-A0A2T2QVU7-F1
#
_cell.length_a   1.000
_cell.length_b   1.000
_cell.length_c   1.000
_cell.angle_alpha   90.00
_cell.angle_beta   90.00
_cell.angle_gamma   90.00
#
_symmetry.space_group_name_H-M   'P 1'
#
loop_
_entity.id
_entity.type
_entity.pdbx_description
1 polymer ?
#
loop_
_entity_poly.entity_id
_entity_poly.type
_entity_poly.pdbx_seq_one_letter_code
_entity_poly.pdbx_strand_id
1 'polypeptide(L)'
;MGMNEFVAKKLGEVLAFSNIGMELFERSDSTLREAFSDVDEIKQTFQEQASNIKQFTDTSGVWETTEAKAEATGDKLRGMMETYIGDEWDNLAELLEWLGFMEGAAVVHWRVIEGAGETQNDELLQQFAADGAEFRHDLLHRVQEETKKVGAKRARG
;
A
#
# COMPACT_ATOMS: atom_id res chain seq x y z
N MET A 1 3.23 -6.87 26.42
CA MET A 1 4.65 -6.78 26.03
C MET A 1 4.75 -5.64 25.02
N GLY A 2 5.81 -4.83 25.05
CA GLY A 2 5.97 -3.74 24.09
C GLY A 2 6.29 -4.27 22.68
N MET A 3 5.92 -3.50 21.65
CA MET A 3 6.26 -3.81 20.26
C MET A 3 7.77 -3.90 20.08
N ASN A 4 8.25 -4.98 19.45
CA ASN A 4 9.68 -5.15 19.19
C ASN A 4 10.11 -4.40 17.91
N GLU A 5 11.43 -4.23 17.76
CA GLU A 5 12.04 -3.53 16.62
C GLU A 5 11.68 -4.14 15.26
N PHE A 6 11.51 -5.47 15.20
CA PHE A 6 11.12 -6.15 13.97
C PHE A 6 9.73 -5.73 13.51
N VAL A 7 8.73 -5.75 14.41
CA VAL A 7 7.36 -5.31 14.10
C VAL A 7 7.34 -3.82 13.77
N ALA A 8 8.05 -2.98 14.53
CA ALA A 8 8.15 -1.55 14.26
C ALA A 8 8.65 -1.26 12.84
N LYS A 9 9.69 -2.00 12.39
CA LYS A 9 10.20 -1.90 11.01
C LYS A 9 9.20 -2.39 9.97
N LYS A 10 8.46 -3.47 10.24
CA LYS A 10 7.44 -3.98 9.31
C LYS A 10 6.26 -3.03 9.16
N LEU A 11 5.81 -2.42 10.25
CA LEU A 11 4.84 -1.33 10.22
C LEU A 11 5.36 -0.13 9.40
N GLY A 12 6.66 0.16 9.46
CA GLY A 12 7.29 1.17 8.61
C GLY A 12 7.21 0.82 7.12
N GLU A 13 7.41 -0.44 6.74
CA GLU A 13 7.30 -0.88 5.35
C GLU A 13 5.86 -0.70 4.81
N VAL A 14 4.84 -1.10 5.56
CA VAL A 14 3.44 -0.93 5.12
C VAL A 14 2.96 0.52 5.19
N LEU A 15 3.52 1.34 6.10
CA LEU A 15 3.32 2.79 6.08
C LEU A 15 3.84 3.40 4.77
N ALA A 16 5.03 2.97 4.31
CA ALA A 16 5.56 3.42 3.04
C ALA A 16 4.64 3.04 1.87
N PHE A 17 4.08 1.82 1.85
CA PHE A 17 3.11 1.43 0.83
C PHE A 17 1.84 2.30 0.84
N SER A 18 1.30 2.65 2.01
CA SER A 18 0.16 3.57 2.10
C SER A 18 0.50 4.98 1.60
N ASN A 19 1.67 5.51 1.96
CA ASN A 19 2.08 6.84 1.54
C ASN A 19 2.33 6.92 0.03
N ILE A 20 2.96 5.89 -0.56
CA ILE A 20 3.20 5.83 -2.02
C ILE A 20 1.90 5.58 -2.78
N GLY A 21 1.00 4.74 -2.24
CA GLY A 21 -0.35 4.58 -2.78
C GLY A 21 -1.08 5.92 -2.82
N MET A 22 -1.02 6.70 -1.74
CA MET A 22 -1.59 8.05 -1.70
C MET A 22 -1.00 8.96 -2.78
N GLU A 23 0.34 9.04 -2.86
CA GLU A 23 1.05 9.86 -3.83
C GLU A 23 0.67 9.51 -5.28
N LEU A 24 0.57 8.22 -5.60
CA LEU A 24 0.14 7.72 -6.90
C LEU A 24 -1.28 8.18 -7.25
N PHE A 25 -2.22 8.00 -6.32
CA PHE A 25 -3.62 8.36 -6.50
C PHE A 25 -3.83 9.89 -6.54
N GLU A 26 -3.00 10.67 -5.87
CA GLU A 26 -3.04 12.14 -5.98
C GLU A 26 -2.49 12.64 -7.31
N ARG A 27 -1.37 12.09 -7.78
CA ARG A 27 -0.76 12.50 -9.06
C ARG A 27 -1.56 12.07 -10.28
N SER A 28 -2.26 10.96 -10.19
CA SER A 28 -2.96 10.31 -11.32
C SER A 28 -4.48 10.26 -11.12
N ASP A 29 -5.03 11.14 -10.28
CA ASP A 29 -6.43 11.12 -9.84
C ASP A 29 -7.41 11.02 -11.02
N SER A 30 -7.26 11.89 -12.03
CA SER A 30 -8.15 11.90 -13.20
C SER A 30 -8.12 10.59 -13.98
N THR A 31 -6.92 10.01 -14.17
CA THR A 31 -6.73 8.79 -14.95
C THR A 31 -7.19 7.56 -14.18
N LEU A 32 -6.90 7.47 -12.88
CA LEU A 32 -7.33 6.34 -12.05
C LEU A 32 -8.84 6.33 -11.82
N ARG A 33 -9.52 7.48 -11.89
CA ARG A 33 -10.99 7.54 -11.88
C ARG A 33 -11.64 6.91 -13.11
N GLU A 34 -10.90 6.66 -14.19
CA GLU A 34 -11.40 5.86 -15.31
C GLU A 34 -11.54 4.37 -14.96
N ALA A 35 -10.73 3.88 -14.02
CA ALA A 35 -10.70 2.50 -13.56
C ALA A 35 -11.47 2.27 -12.26
N PHE A 36 -11.46 3.25 -11.35
CA PHE A 36 -12.04 3.13 -10.01
C PHE A 36 -13.03 4.25 -9.74
N SER A 37 -14.28 3.89 -9.41
CA SER A 37 -15.32 4.87 -9.07
C SER A 37 -15.22 5.44 -7.65
N ASP A 38 -14.44 4.76 -6.80
CA ASP A 38 -14.29 4.93 -5.35
C ASP A 38 -12.84 5.34 -4.98
N VAL A 39 -12.22 6.15 -5.84
CA VAL A 39 -10.85 6.68 -5.62
C VAL A 39 -10.73 7.36 -4.26
N ASP A 40 -11.76 8.08 -3.83
CA ASP A 40 -11.73 8.83 -2.57
C ASP A 40 -11.75 7.89 -1.36
N GLU A 41 -12.51 6.79 -1.41
CA GLU A 41 -12.54 5.75 -0.38
C GLU A 41 -11.22 4.97 -0.31
N ILE A 42 -10.60 4.68 -1.46
CA ILE A 42 -9.26 4.04 -1.52
C ILE A 42 -8.23 4.94 -0.84
N LYS A 43 -8.23 6.24 -1.17
CA LYS A 43 -7.35 7.23 -0.54
C LYS A 43 -7.61 7.30 0.96
N GLN A 44 -8.87 7.43 1.37
CA GLN A 44 -9.23 7.46 2.79
C GLN A 44 -8.67 6.25 3.53
N THR A 45 -8.76 5.05 2.94
CA THR A 45 -8.23 3.82 3.55
C THR A 45 -6.71 3.85 3.72
N PHE A 46 -5.95 4.34 2.73
CA PHE A 46 -4.50 4.53 2.87
C PHE A 46 -4.17 5.50 4.01
N GLN A 47 -4.92 6.61 4.12
CA GLN A 47 -4.73 7.61 5.17
C GLN A 47 -5.03 7.05 6.56
N GLU A 48 -6.12 6.28 6.70
CA GLU A 48 -6.50 5.62 7.94
C GLU A 48 -5.45 4.59 8.36
N GLN A 49 -4.94 3.77 7.42
CA GLN A 49 -3.83 2.85 7.70
C GLN A 49 -2.59 3.58 8.21
N ALA A 50 -2.19 4.69 7.56
CA ALA A 50 -1.04 5.48 7.98
C ALA A 50 -1.22 6.07 9.39
N SER A 51 -2.41 6.62 9.67
CA SER A 51 -2.77 7.17 10.99
C SER A 51 -2.74 6.09 12.08
N ASN A 52 -3.32 4.92 11.81
CA ASN A 52 -3.37 3.81 12.76
C ASN A 52 -1.97 3.27 13.06
N ILE A 53 -1.10 3.11 12.03
CA ILE A 53 0.30 2.70 12.23
C ILE A 53 1.03 3.67 13.16
N LYS A 54 0.86 4.98 12.95
CA LYS A 54 1.45 5.99 13.83
C LYS A 54 0.95 5.82 15.27
N GLN A 55 -0.36 5.65 15.46
CA GLN A 55 -0.92 5.43 16.79
C GLN A 55 -0.37 4.18 17.49
N PHE A 56 -0.27 3.04 16.80
CA PHE A 56 0.29 1.80 17.34
C PHE A 56 1.73 1.97 17.83
N THR A 57 2.52 2.71 17.06
CA THR A 57 3.97 2.84 17.26
C THR A 57 4.34 3.98 18.21
N ASP A 58 3.58 5.07 18.23
CA ASP A 58 3.66 6.13 19.26
C ASP A 58 3.33 5.55 20.64
N THR A 59 2.24 4.79 20.74
CA THR A 59 1.82 4.15 22.01
C THR A 59 2.87 3.18 22.54
N SER A 60 3.63 2.56 21.63
CA SER A 60 4.70 1.61 21.95
C SER A 60 6.08 2.27 22.13
N GLY A 61 6.20 3.58 21.89
CA GLY A 61 7.46 4.33 21.99
C GLY A 61 8.49 3.97 20.92
N VAL A 62 8.06 3.50 19.75
CA VAL A 62 8.94 3.03 18.65
C VAL A 62 8.74 3.78 17.33
N TRP A 63 8.02 4.90 17.34
CA TRP A 63 7.73 5.70 16.14
C TRP A 63 8.98 6.04 15.33
N GLU A 64 10.07 6.51 15.95
CA GLU A 64 11.30 6.88 15.22
C GLU A 64 11.87 5.72 14.39
N THR A 65 11.78 4.49 14.89
CA THR A 65 12.22 3.30 14.14
C THR A 65 11.30 3.00 12.97
N THR A 66 9.99 3.15 13.17
CA THR A 66 8.97 2.97 12.14
C THR A 66 9.09 4.02 11.05
N GLU A 67 9.25 5.30 11.41
CA GLU A 67 9.38 6.45 10.51
C GLU A 67 10.64 6.32 9.65
N ALA A 68 11.81 6.09 10.27
CA ALA A 68 13.05 5.91 9.53
C ALA A 68 12.97 4.74 8.53
N LYS A 69 12.26 3.67 8.89
CA LYS A 69 12.05 2.52 8.01
C LYS A 69 11.03 2.81 6.91
N ALA A 70 10.01 3.61 7.18
CA ALA A 70 9.05 4.08 6.19
C ALA A 70 9.71 4.98 5.14
N GLU A 71 10.55 5.93 5.56
CA GLU A 71 11.33 6.79 4.65
C GLU A 71 12.22 5.95 3.72
N ALA A 72 13.06 5.08 4.29
CA ALA A 72 13.99 4.25 3.52
C ALA A 72 13.29 3.26 2.57
N THR A 73 12.07 2.84 2.89
CA THR A 73 11.26 1.97 2.01
C THR A 73 10.55 2.81 0.95
N GLY A 74 10.01 3.97 1.33
CA GLY A 74 9.39 4.93 0.43
C GLY A 74 10.33 5.38 -0.67
N ASP A 75 11.59 5.69 -0.36
CA ASP A 75 12.58 6.08 -1.38
C ASP A 75 12.82 4.99 -2.42
N LYS A 76 12.83 3.72 -2.01
CA LYS A 76 12.95 2.59 -2.93
C LYS A 76 11.71 2.46 -3.80
N LEU A 77 10.53 2.54 -3.19
CA LEU A 77 9.26 2.46 -3.91
C LEU A 77 9.11 3.61 -4.91
N ARG A 78 9.53 4.84 -4.57
CA ARG A 78 9.55 5.98 -5.52
C ARG A 78 10.49 5.71 -6.68
N GLY A 79 11.71 5.24 -6.43
CA GLY A 79 12.64 4.90 -7.51
C GLY A 79 12.09 3.81 -8.45
N MET A 80 11.37 2.83 -7.90
CA MET A 80 10.67 1.82 -8.70
C MET A 80 9.50 2.41 -9.48
N MET A 81 8.68 3.25 -8.84
CA MET A 81 7.55 3.95 -9.46
C MET A 81 8.00 4.82 -10.63
N GLU A 82 9.11 5.55 -10.48
CA GLU A 82 9.74 6.33 -11.56
C GLU A 82 10.23 5.43 -12.69
N THR A 83 10.71 4.22 -12.40
CA THR A 83 11.17 3.27 -13.42
C THR A 83 10.01 2.65 -14.20
N TYR A 84 8.88 2.38 -13.53
CA TYR A 84 7.70 1.76 -14.15
C TYR A 84 6.82 2.78 -14.88
N ILE A 85 6.51 3.93 -14.28
CA ILE A 85 5.61 4.93 -14.86
C ILE A 85 6.38 5.95 -15.72
N GLY A 86 7.58 6.34 -15.31
CA GLY A 86 8.36 7.37 -16.01
C GLY A 86 7.59 8.69 -16.15
N ASP A 87 7.39 9.12 -17.38
CA ASP A 87 6.60 10.29 -17.77
C ASP A 87 5.13 9.99 -18.11
N GLU A 88 4.71 8.73 -18.05
CA GLU A 88 3.39 8.24 -18.50
C GLU A 88 2.31 8.31 -17.40
N TRP A 89 2.22 9.42 -16.67
CA TRP A 89 1.26 9.61 -15.56
C TRP A 89 -0.21 9.69 -15.98
N ASP A 90 -0.48 9.87 -17.27
CA ASP A 90 -1.81 9.83 -17.88
C ASP A 90 -2.12 8.49 -18.56
N ASN A 91 -1.16 7.56 -18.59
CA ASN A 91 -1.32 6.25 -19.19
C ASN A 91 -1.87 5.25 -18.18
N LEU A 92 -3.18 4.98 -18.27
CA LEU A 92 -3.85 4.05 -17.36
C LEU A 92 -3.23 2.64 -17.33
N ALA A 93 -2.63 2.14 -18.42
CA ALA A 93 -2.03 0.82 -18.41
C ALA A 93 -0.79 0.78 -17.51
N GLU A 94 0.15 1.72 -17.67
CA GLU A 94 1.37 1.78 -16.85
C GLU A 94 1.03 1.97 -15.36
N LEU A 95 0.03 2.82 -15.07
CA LEU A 95 -0.46 3.03 -13.71
C LEU A 95 -1.01 1.75 -13.08
N LEU A 96 -1.84 1.00 -13.82
CA LEU A 96 -2.43 -0.25 -13.34
C LEU A 96 -1.38 -1.36 -13.19
N GLU A 97 -0.40 -1.44 -14.09
CA GLU A 97 0.69 -2.40 -13.99
C GLU A 97 1.58 -2.12 -12.76
N TRP A 98 1.95 -0.86 -12.52
CA TRP A 98 2.65 -0.45 -11.31
C TRP A 98 1.82 -0.73 -10.04
N LEU A 99 0.55 -0.34 -10.05
CA LEU A 99 -0.34 -0.57 -8.91
C LEU A 99 -0.49 -2.07 -8.62
N GLY A 100 -0.57 -2.92 -9.65
CA GLY A 100 -0.64 -4.37 -9.49
C GLY A 100 0.63 -4.95 -8.85
N PHE A 101 1.81 -4.47 -9.26
CA PHE A 101 3.07 -4.82 -8.60
C PHE A 101 3.09 -4.39 -7.13
N MET A 102 2.71 -3.13 -6.88
CA MET A 102 2.73 -2.54 -5.55
C MET A 102 1.79 -3.26 -4.58
N GLU A 103 0.53 -3.47 -4.96
CA GLU A 103 -0.47 -4.09 -4.09
C GLU A 103 -0.15 -5.57 -3.82
N GLY A 104 0.36 -6.29 -4.82
CA GLY A 104 0.86 -7.66 -4.62
C GLY A 104 1.99 -7.74 -3.59
N ALA A 105 2.94 -6.80 -3.64
CA ALA A 105 3.98 -6.72 -2.62
C ALA A 105 3.40 -6.33 -1.25
N ALA A 106 2.52 -5.33 -1.19
CA ALA A 106 1.93 -4.84 0.05
C ALA A 106 1.18 -5.94 0.81
N VAL A 107 0.40 -6.79 0.12
CA VAL A 107 -0.29 -7.94 0.74
C VAL A 107 0.70 -8.81 1.53
N VAL A 108 1.85 -9.15 0.93
CA VAL A 108 2.85 -10.00 1.59
C VAL A 108 3.42 -9.31 2.84
N HIS A 109 3.71 -8.01 2.78
CA HIS A 109 4.21 -7.26 3.93
C HIS A 109 3.20 -7.21 5.08
N TRP A 110 1.91 -7.03 4.79
CA TRP A 110 0.86 -7.08 5.80
C TRP A 110 0.73 -8.46 6.45
N ARG A 111 0.79 -9.55 5.68
CA ARG A 111 0.74 -10.92 6.22
C ARG A 111 1.91 -11.24 7.16
N VAL A 112 3.08 -10.63 6.96
CA VAL A 112 4.20 -10.74 7.91
C VAL A 112 3.87 -10.10 9.26
N ILE A 113 3.16 -8.97 9.26
CA ILE A 113 2.74 -8.28 10.49
C ILE A 113 1.66 -9.08 11.20
N GLU A 114 0.70 -9.63 10.46
CA GLU A 114 -0.36 -10.49 11.00
C GLU A 114 0.24 -11.68 11.78
N GLY A 115 1.17 -12.43 11.16
CA GLY A 115 1.84 -13.53 11.84
C GLY A 115 2.69 -13.10 13.05
N ALA A 116 3.21 -11.86 13.05
CA ALA A 116 3.88 -11.30 14.21
C ALA A 116 2.90 -10.99 15.35
N GLY A 117 1.72 -10.46 15.03
CA GLY A 117 0.61 -10.26 15.98
C GLY A 117 0.15 -11.57 16.61
N GLU A 118 -0.08 -12.61 15.80
CA GLU A 118 -0.40 -13.96 16.26
C GLU A 118 0.63 -14.49 17.25
N THR A 119 1.92 -14.39 16.90
CA THR A 119 3.02 -14.89 17.75
C THR A 119 3.11 -14.13 19.08
N GLN A 120 2.74 -12.86 19.08
CA GLN A 120 2.77 -12.00 20.27
C GLN A 120 1.49 -12.09 21.11
N ASN A 121 0.46 -12.81 20.62
CA ASN A 121 -0.91 -12.77 21.15
C ASN A 121 -1.43 -11.32 21.24
N ASP A 122 -1.11 -10.50 20.24
CA ASP A 122 -1.60 -9.13 20.09
C ASP A 122 -2.76 -9.14 19.08
N GLU A 123 -3.97 -9.36 19.59
CA GLU A 123 -5.19 -9.47 18.79
C GLU A 123 -5.48 -8.19 17.99
N LEU A 124 -5.13 -7.02 18.53
CA LEU A 124 -5.35 -5.73 17.85
C LEU A 124 -4.41 -5.58 16.65
N LEU A 125 -3.12 -5.89 16.84
CA LEU A 125 -2.16 -5.87 15.75
C LEU A 125 -2.49 -6.92 14.68
N GLN A 126 -2.89 -8.12 15.11
CA GLN A 126 -3.30 -9.18 14.20
C GLN A 126 -4.49 -8.74 13.34
N GLN A 127 -5.58 -8.27 13.96
CA GLN A 127 -6.77 -7.83 13.23
C GLN A 127 -6.46 -6.68 12.29
N PHE A 128 -5.72 -5.67 12.76
CA PHE A 128 -5.32 -4.53 11.94
C PHE A 128 -4.52 -4.98 10.71
N ALA A 129 -3.61 -5.94 10.88
CA ALA A 129 -2.81 -6.46 9.78
C ALA A 129 -3.62 -7.33 8.81
N ALA A 130 -4.58 -8.11 9.32
CA ALA A 130 -5.50 -8.88 8.50
C ALA A 130 -6.38 -7.98 7.62
N ASP A 131 -6.99 -6.94 8.22
CA ASP A 131 -7.80 -5.95 7.50
C ASP A 131 -6.96 -5.21 6.44
N GLY A 132 -5.73 -4.83 6.82
CA GLY A 132 -4.76 -4.23 5.89
C GLY A 132 -4.46 -5.15 4.70
N ALA A 133 -4.21 -6.44 4.94
CA ALA A 133 -3.96 -7.41 3.88
C ALA A 133 -5.18 -7.66 2.99
N GLU A 134 -6.38 -7.72 3.57
CA GLU A 134 -7.64 -7.95 2.83
C GLU A 134 -7.94 -6.79 1.88
N PHE A 135 -7.88 -5.55 2.36
CA PHE A 135 -8.05 -4.38 1.51
C PHE A 135 -7.08 -4.37 0.31
N ARG A 136 -5.80 -4.68 0.57
CA ARG A 136 -4.76 -4.72 -0.48
C ARG A 136 -5.02 -5.83 -1.49
N HIS A 137 -5.50 -6.98 -1.02
CA HIS A 137 -5.88 -8.09 -1.88
C HIS A 137 -7.08 -7.75 -2.77
N ASP A 138 -8.11 -7.11 -2.21
CA ASP A 138 -9.29 -6.68 -2.95
C ASP A 138 -8.94 -5.62 -4.00
N LEU A 139 -8.10 -4.64 -3.64
CA LEU A 139 -7.61 -3.65 -4.58
C LEU A 139 -6.80 -4.30 -5.71
N LEU A 140 -5.90 -5.23 -5.39
CA LEU A 140 -5.14 -6.00 -6.39
C LEU A 140 -6.06 -6.75 -7.35
N HIS A 141 -7.10 -7.42 -6.84
CA HIS A 141 -8.05 -8.14 -7.69
C HIS A 141 -8.74 -7.19 -8.68
N ARG A 142 -9.16 -6.01 -8.21
CA ARG A 142 -9.78 -4.98 -9.05
C ARG A 142 -8.80 -4.44 -10.10
N VAL A 143 -7.55 -4.19 -9.71
CA VAL A 143 -6.48 -3.77 -10.63
C VAL A 143 -6.28 -4.81 -11.75
N GLN A 144 -6.28 -6.10 -11.43
CA GLN A 144 -6.14 -7.16 -12.44
C GLN A 144 -7.29 -7.15 -13.46
N GLU A 145 -8.53 -6.98 -12.98
CA GLU A 145 -9.70 -6.89 -13.86
C GLU A 145 -9.66 -5.64 -14.76
N GLU A 146 -9.28 -4.48 -14.22
CA GLU A 146 -9.12 -3.26 -15.02
C GLU A 146 -7.96 -3.36 -16.02
N THR A 147 -6.83 -3.92 -15.61
CA THR A 147 -5.67 -4.16 -16.49
C THR A 147 -6.07 -5.01 -17.70
N LYS A 148 -6.84 -6.08 -17.46
CA LYS A 148 -7.37 -6.94 -18.52
C LYS A 148 -8.30 -6.17 -19.48
N LYS A 149 -9.16 -5.29 -18.97
CA LYS A 149 -10.04 -4.45 -19.80
C LYS A 149 -9.23 -3.48 -20.66
N VAL A 150 -8.24 -2.80 -20.08
CA VAL A 150 -7.34 -1.87 -20.79
C VAL A 150 -6.57 -2.61 -21.87
N GLY A 151 -5.97 -3.76 -21.57
CA GLY A 151 -5.27 -4.60 -22.54
C GLY A 151 -6.18 -5.04 -23.70
N ALA A 152 -7.43 -5.46 -23.40
CA ALA A 152 -8.40 -5.83 -24.42
C ALA A 152 -8.82 -4.66 -25.31
N LYS A 153 -8.95 -3.44 -24.75
CA LYS A 153 -9.26 -2.22 -25.51
C LYS A 153 -8.10 -1.85 -26.43
N ARG A 154 -6.85 -1.84 -25.93
CA ARG A 154 -5.66 -1.51 -26.72
C ARG A 154 -5.43 -2.48 -27.89
N ALA A 155 -5.72 -3.76 -27.69
CA ALA A 155 -5.59 -4.76 -28.76
C ALA A 155 -6.58 -4.56 -29.93
N ARG A 156 -7.65 -3.77 -29.76
CA ARG A 156 -8.70 -3.53 -30.76
C ARG A 156 -8.50 -2.27 -31.61
N GLY A 157 -7.57 -1.39 -31.24
CA GLY A 157 -7.36 -0.07 -31.85
C GLY A 157 -8.18 1.03 -31.18
#